data_AF-A0A375Z4M2-F1
#
_entry.id   AF-A0A375Z4M2-F1
#
_cell.length_a   1.000
_cell.length_b   1.000
_cell.length_c   1.000
_cell.angle_alpha   90.00
_cell.angle_beta   90.00
_cell.angle_gamma   90.00
#
_symmetry.space_group_name_H-M   'P 1'
#
loop_
_entity.id
_entity.type
_entity.pdbx_description
1 polymer ?
#
loop_
_entity_poly.entity_id
_entity_poly.type
_entity_poly.pdbx_seq_one_letter_code
_entity_poly.pdbx_strand_id
1 'polypeptide(L)'
;MSVLPDRLGGMTENGDGHGWPPIDPADGWAKLLTELRADLERIDPGLVVRQVKQKGGQLCVWAEASDPALAEAVHARIAEAEQQSATTCERCGQPGRIQQRPDGWYQALCPEHSEAASETEGQS
;
A
#
# COMPACT_ATOMS: atom_id res chain seq x y z
N MET A 1 -6.81 -33.94 -16.75
CA MET A 1 -6.28 -34.03 -15.38
C MET A 1 -5.74 -32.65 -15.03
N SER A 2 -6.59 -31.77 -14.51
CA SER A 2 -6.18 -30.43 -14.09
C SER A 2 -5.92 -30.51 -12.60
N VAL A 3 -4.65 -30.49 -12.21
CA VAL A 3 -4.24 -30.39 -10.81
C VAL A 3 -4.30 -28.92 -10.41
N LEU A 4 -5.30 -28.57 -9.62
CA LEU A 4 -5.31 -27.32 -8.85
C LEU A 4 -4.26 -27.48 -7.74
N PRO A 5 -3.36 -26.52 -7.50
CA PRO A 5 -2.55 -26.56 -6.30
C PRO A 5 -3.42 -26.29 -5.09
N ASP A 6 -3.33 -27.24 -4.15
CA ASP A 6 -3.92 -27.28 -2.82
C ASP A 6 -3.58 -26.00 -2.04
N ARG A 7 -4.59 -25.16 -1.79
CA ARG A 7 -4.48 -23.93 -1.00
C ARG A 7 -4.50 -24.28 0.49
N LEU A 8 -3.37 -24.75 1.01
CA LEU A 8 -3.19 -24.95 2.44
C LEU A 8 -2.33 -23.84 3.06
N GLY A 9 -2.95 -23.00 3.89
CA GLY A 9 -2.32 -22.45 5.09
C GLY A 9 -2.01 -20.95 5.11
N GLY A 10 -2.84 -20.18 5.81
CA GLY A 10 -2.48 -18.86 6.34
C GLY A 10 -3.67 -17.92 6.43
N MET A 11 -4.39 -17.97 7.56
CA MET A 11 -5.41 -16.97 7.91
C MET A 11 -4.75 -15.58 7.94
N THR A 12 -4.88 -14.81 6.85
CA THR A 12 -4.67 -13.36 6.86
C THR A 12 -6.01 -12.75 7.20
N GLU A 13 -6.33 -12.80 8.50
CA GLU A 13 -7.48 -12.09 9.03
C GLU A 13 -7.23 -10.61 8.69
N ASN A 14 -8.10 -10.04 7.83
CA ASN A 14 -8.04 -8.71 7.21
C ASN A 14 -7.43 -8.59 5.78
N GLY A 15 -7.69 -9.54 4.88
CA GLY A 15 -7.43 -9.36 3.45
C GLY A 15 -8.20 -10.32 2.51
N ASP A 16 -8.13 -10.12 1.19
CA ASP A 16 -8.81 -10.93 0.16
C ASP A 16 -8.32 -12.41 0.08
N GLY A 17 -7.64 -12.93 1.09
CA GLY A 17 -6.95 -14.23 1.07
C GLY A 17 -5.68 -14.27 0.22
N HIS A 18 -5.26 -13.12 -0.34
CA HIS A 18 -4.07 -12.96 -1.18
C HIS A 18 -3.03 -11.99 -0.54
N GLY A 19 -3.16 -11.70 0.76
CA GLY A 19 -2.25 -10.81 1.50
C GLY A 19 -2.48 -9.31 1.31
N TRP A 20 -3.51 -8.92 0.55
CA TRP A 20 -3.92 -7.53 0.35
C TRP A 20 -4.98 -7.10 1.36
N PRO A 21 -4.84 -5.95 2.02
CA PRO A 21 -5.90 -5.38 2.85
C PRO A 21 -7.07 -4.93 1.97
N PRO A 22 -8.29 -4.82 2.54
CA PRO A 22 -9.41 -4.20 1.83
C PRO A 22 -9.02 -2.78 1.40
N ILE A 23 -9.16 -2.49 0.11
CA ILE A 23 -8.88 -1.17 -0.45
C ILE A 23 -10.16 -0.35 -0.36
N ASP A 24 -10.17 0.64 0.52
CA ASP A 24 -11.28 1.59 0.59
C ASP A 24 -11.23 2.54 -0.62
N PRO A 25 -12.29 2.64 -1.44
CA PRO A 25 -12.26 3.45 -2.65
C PRO A 25 -12.25 4.96 -2.39
N ALA A 26 -12.54 5.40 -1.15
CA ALA A 26 -12.42 6.80 -0.74
C ALA A 26 -11.02 7.13 -0.20
N ASP A 27 -10.14 6.15 -0.04
CA ASP A 27 -8.75 6.38 0.35
C ASP A 27 -7.94 7.00 -0.79
N GLY A 28 -7.09 7.96 -0.47
CA GLY A 28 -6.26 8.65 -1.44
C GLY A 28 -5.24 7.73 -2.15
N TRP A 29 -4.88 6.61 -1.53
CA TRP A 29 -4.00 5.61 -2.12
C TRP A 29 -4.75 4.47 -2.81
N ALA A 30 -6.09 4.49 -2.85
CA ALA A 30 -6.88 3.40 -3.44
C ALA A 30 -6.47 3.07 -4.88
N LYS A 31 -6.28 4.10 -5.70
CA LYS A 31 -5.82 3.94 -7.08
C LYS A 31 -4.42 3.34 -7.14
N LEU A 32 -3.48 3.88 -6.35
CA LEU A 32 -2.09 3.41 -6.29
C LEU A 32 -2.01 1.94 -5.88
N LEU A 33 -2.76 1.53 -4.85
CA LEU A 33 -2.81 0.15 -4.38
C LEU A 33 -3.43 -0.79 -5.43
N THR A 34 -4.49 -0.35 -6.10
CA THR A 34 -5.15 -1.12 -7.16
C THR A 34 -4.22 -1.33 -8.35
N GLU A 35 -3.55 -0.28 -8.80
CA GLU A 35 -2.59 -0.33 -9.90
C GLU A 35 -1.38 -1.19 -9.52
N LEU A 36 -0.83 -1.04 -8.31
CA LEU A 36 0.27 -1.87 -7.83
C LEU A 36 -0.11 -3.35 -7.80
N ARG A 37 -1.29 -3.70 -7.27
CA ARG A 37 -1.77 -5.09 -7.25
C ARG A 37 -1.85 -5.68 -8.66
N ALA A 38 -2.47 -4.95 -9.59
CA ALA A 38 -2.63 -5.42 -10.97
C ALA A 38 -1.29 -5.55 -11.69
N ASP A 39 -0.32 -4.68 -11.40
CA ASP A 39 1.01 -4.75 -11.99
C ASP A 39 1.82 -5.93 -11.47
N LEU A 40 1.79 -6.14 -10.15
CA LEU A 40 2.46 -7.25 -9.50
C LEU A 40 1.92 -8.61 -9.96
N GLU A 41 0.60 -8.76 -10.10
CA GLU A 41 -0.01 -9.99 -10.64
C GLU A 41 0.38 -10.24 -12.11
N ARG A 42 0.63 -9.16 -12.88
CA ARG A 42 1.08 -9.27 -14.26
C ARG A 42 2.56 -9.64 -14.38
N ILE A 43 3.39 -9.09 -13.50
CA ILE A 43 4.83 -9.40 -13.44
C ILE A 43 5.02 -10.84 -12.98
N ASP A 44 4.32 -11.23 -11.92
CA ASP A 44 4.43 -12.55 -11.31
C ASP A 44 3.06 -13.03 -10.80
N PRO A 45 2.32 -13.84 -11.58
CA PRO A 45 1.03 -14.37 -11.16
C PRO A 45 1.14 -15.39 -10.02
N GLY A 46 2.36 -15.86 -9.70
CA GLY A 46 2.66 -16.70 -8.55
C GLY A 46 3.13 -15.93 -7.32
N LEU A 47 3.22 -14.60 -7.39
CA LEU A 47 3.70 -13.74 -6.31
C LEU A 47 2.90 -13.97 -5.04
N VAL A 48 3.61 -13.97 -3.92
CA VAL A 48 2.98 -14.06 -2.61
C VAL A 48 3.17 -12.76 -1.83
N VAL A 49 2.10 -11.98 -1.69
CA VAL A 49 2.10 -10.80 -0.82
C VAL A 49 1.93 -11.24 0.63
N ARG A 50 2.85 -10.81 1.48
CA ARG A 50 2.87 -11.10 2.92
C ARG A 50 2.22 -10.00 3.73
N GLN A 51 2.54 -8.76 3.39
CA GLN A 51 2.04 -7.61 4.13
C GLN A 51 2.02 -6.37 3.25
N VAL A 52 0.93 -5.62 3.37
CA VAL A 52 0.83 -4.24 2.89
C VAL A 52 0.52 -3.39 4.11
N LYS A 53 1.38 -2.42 4.40
CA LYS A 53 1.22 -1.56 5.57
C LYS A 53 1.70 -0.15 5.26
N GLN A 54 1.41 0.78 6.17
CA GLN A 54 2.07 2.06 6.21
C GLN A 54 3.22 2.03 7.22
N LYS A 55 4.33 2.67 6.90
CA LYS A 55 5.42 2.95 7.83
C LYS A 55 5.97 4.35 7.57
N GLY A 56 5.87 5.24 8.55
CA GLY A 56 6.43 6.59 8.46
C GLY A 56 5.77 7.47 7.38
N GLY A 57 4.46 7.33 7.15
CA GLY A 57 3.72 8.07 6.12
C GLY A 57 3.95 7.57 4.69
N GLN A 58 4.58 6.40 4.53
CA GLN A 58 4.84 5.77 3.24
C GLN A 58 4.23 4.37 3.21
N LEU A 59 3.77 3.95 2.04
CA LEU A 59 3.44 2.57 1.75
C LEU A 59 4.68 1.67 1.95
N CYS A 60 4.46 0.48 2.48
CA CYS A 60 5.47 -0.55 2.61
C CYS A 60 4.87 -1.90 2.25
N VAL A 61 5.42 -2.55 1.21
CA VAL A 61 4.93 -3.83 0.69
C VAL A 61 5.99 -4.91 0.84
N TRP A 62 5.58 -6.02 1.44
CA TRP A 62 6.40 -7.20 1.64
C TRP A 62 5.81 -8.31 0.79
N ALA A 63 6.56 -8.75 -0.22
CA ALA A 63 6.14 -9.79 -1.14
C ALA A 63 7.31 -10.68 -1.52
N GLU A 64 7.00 -11.94 -1.83
CA GLU A 64 7.94 -12.98 -2.21
C GLU A 64 7.64 -13.40 -3.64
N ALA A 65 8.58 -13.16 -4.55
CA ALA A 65 8.46 -13.60 -5.94
C ALA A 65 8.48 -15.13 -6.02
N SER A 66 7.70 -15.69 -6.94
CA SER A 66 7.62 -17.13 -7.19
C SER A 66 8.89 -17.69 -7.84
N ASP A 67 9.61 -16.85 -8.59
CA ASP A 67 10.87 -17.18 -9.25
C ASP A 67 11.92 -16.08 -9.00
N PRO A 68 13.18 -16.44 -8.70
CA PRO A 68 14.23 -15.45 -8.43
C PRO A 68 14.53 -14.51 -9.61
N ALA A 69 14.26 -14.90 -10.86
CA ALA A 69 14.43 -14.04 -12.02
C ALA A 69 13.41 -12.89 -12.07
N LEU A 70 12.27 -13.02 -11.39
CA LEU A 70 11.21 -12.00 -11.30
C LEU A 70 11.39 -11.05 -10.12
N ALA A 71 12.24 -11.41 -9.15
CA ALA A 71 12.41 -10.67 -7.91
C ALA A 71 12.80 -9.21 -8.15
N GLU A 72 13.72 -8.92 -9.07
CA GLU A 72 14.13 -7.56 -9.40
C GLU A 72 12.95 -6.72 -9.92
N ALA A 73 12.15 -7.26 -10.84
CA ALA A 73 11.00 -6.56 -11.41
C ALA A 73 9.91 -6.30 -10.35
N VAL A 74 9.63 -7.29 -9.49
CA VAL A 74 8.69 -7.15 -8.36
C VAL A 74 9.17 -6.07 -7.39
N HIS A 75 10.43 -6.12 -6.97
CA HIS A 75 10.99 -5.15 -6.03
C HIS A 75 11.06 -3.74 -6.61
N ALA A 76 11.42 -3.60 -7.90
CA ALA A 76 11.42 -2.31 -8.57
C ALA A 76 10.02 -1.69 -8.62
N ARG A 77 8.99 -2.50 -8.95
CA ARG A 77 7.61 -2.01 -9.01
C ARG A 77 7.06 -1.64 -7.64
N ILE A 78 7.39 -2.41 -6.60
CA ILE A 78 7.07 -2.06 -5.20
C ILE A 78 7.74 -0.75 -4.82
N ALA A 79 9.06 -0.61 -5.03
CA ALA A 79 9.80 0.59 -4.69
C ALA A 79 9.22 1.84 -5.37
N GLU A 80 8.81 1.73 -6.62
CA GLU A 80 8.14 2.83 -7.32
C GLU A 80 6.83 3.25 -6.63
N ALA A 81 5.97 2.29 -6.28
CA ALA A 81 4.73 2.58 -5.56
C ALA A 81 4.97 3.16 -4.17
N GLU A 82 5.99 2.68 -3.46
CA GLU A 82 6.41 3.23 -2.18
C GLU A 82 6.81 4.72 -2.32
N GLN A 83 7.58 5.07 -3.35
CA GLN A 83 7.94 6.47 -3.60
C GLN A 83 6.74 7.34 -4.05
N GLN A 84 5.85 6.79 -4.87
CA GLN A 84 4.61 7.46 -5.25
C GLN A 84 3.75 7.77 -4.02
N SER A 85 3.65 6.83 -3.08
CA SER A 85 2.86 7.00 -1.86
C SER A 85 3.38 8.14 -0.97
N ALA A 86 4.71 8.32 -0.87
CA ALA A 86 5.34 9.39 -0.09
C ALA A 86 5.01 10.80 -0.60
N THR A 87 4.56 10.90 -1.86
CA THR A 87 4.22 12.16 -2.55
C THR A 87 2.74 12.26 -2.90
N THR A 88 1.91 11.33 -2.42
CA THR A 88 0.47 11.28 -2.68
C THR A 88 -0.28 11.41 -1.37
N CYS A 89 -1.21 12.36 -1.28
CA CYS A 89 -2.05 12.56 -0.10
C CYS A 89 -2.89 11.31 0.19
N GLU A 90 -2.74 10.73 1.37
CA GLU A 90 -3.50 9.56 1.85
C GLU A 90 -5.01 9.80 1.91
N ARG A 91 -5.45 11.05 2.03
CA ARG A 91 -6.86 11.38 2.21
C ARG A 91 -7.62 11.60 0.91
N CYS A 92 -6.93 12.02 -0.15
CA CYS A 92 -7.60 12.46 -1.38
C CYS A 92 -6.85 12.15 -2.69
N GLY A 93 -5.63 11.59 -2.62
CA GLY A 93 -4.85 11.20 -3.80
C GLY A 93 -4.18 12.36 -4.55
N GLN A 94 -4.35 13.60 -4.09
CA GLN A 94 -3.66 14.76 -4.67
C GLN A 94 -2.18 14.79 -4.27
N PRO A 95 -1.32 15.57 -4.96
CA PRO A 95 0.07 15.74 -4.57
C PRO A 95 0.21 16.17 -3.10
N GLY A 96 1.03 15.44 -2.36
CA GLY A 96 1.28 15.64 -0.94
C GLY A 96 2.75 15.45 -0.60
N ARG A 97 3.05 15.53 0.70
CA ARG A 97 4.36 15.19 1.24
C ARG A 97 4.21 14.54 2.60
N ILE A 98 5.15 13.67 2.96
CA ILE A 98 5.21 13.13 4.32
C ILE A 98 5.43 14.28 5.31
N GLN A 99 4.61 14.28 6.35
CA GLN A 99 4.70 15.21 7.45
C GLN A 99 4.29 14.52 8.75
N GLN A 100 4.84 14.99 9.86
CA GLN A 100 4.40 14.57 11.18
C GLN A 100 3.13 15.36 11.54
N ARG A 101 2.09 14.63 11.95
CA ARG A 101 0.86 15.18 12.50
C ARG A 101 1.05 15.55 13.97
N PRO A 102 0.15 16.38 14.55
CA PRO A 102 0.28 16.76 15.96
C PRO A 102 0.19 15.58 16.93
N ASP A 103 -0.56 14.53 16.57
CA ASP A 103 -0.63 13.26 17.28
C ASP A 103 0.66 12.41 17.21
N GLY A 104 1.69 12.89 16.49
CA GLY A 104 3.00 12.26 16.37
C GLY A 104 3.12 11.24 15.23
N TRP A 105 2.02 10.88 14.56
CA TRP A 105 2.03 9.97 13.41
C TRP A 105 2.48 10.66 12.14
N TYR A 106 3.13 9.92 11.25
CA TYR A 106 3.54 10.42 9.95
C TYR A 106 2.53 10.02 8.89
N GLN A 107 2.11 11.00 8.09
CA GLN A 107 1.25 10.78 6.94
C GLN A 107 1.68 11.64 5.75
N ALA A 108 1.53 11.12 4.53
CA ALA A 108 1.62 11.91 3.31
C ALA A 108 0.31 12.68 3.12
N LEU A 109 0.35 14.00 3.27
CA LEU A 109 -0.84 14.87 3.18
C LEU A 109 -0.60 16.02 2.19
N CYS A 110 -1.68 16.46 1.53
CA CYS A 110 -1.70 17.72 0.80
C CYS A 110 -1.84 18.90 1.79
N PRO A 111 -1.61 20.16 1.35
CA PRO A 111 -1.73 21.33 2.23
C PRO A 111 -3.07 21.42 2.96
N GLU A 112 -4.18 21.21 2.26
CA GLU A 112 -5.53 21.27 2.83
C GLU A 112 -5.74 20.27 3.99
N HIS A 113 -5.35 19.00 3.78
CA HIS A 113 -5.50 17.99 4.83
C HIS A 113 -4.44 18.10 5.94
N SER A 114 -3.30 18.71 5.63
CA SER A 114 -2.24 19.05 6.59
C SER A 114 -2.71 20.11 7.60
N GLU A 115 -3.38 21.15 7.09
CA GLU A 115 -3.95 22.23 7.90
C GLU A 115 -5.10 21.72 8.76
N ALA A 116 -6.05 20.98 8.18
CA ALA A 116 -7.17 20.38 8.92
C ALA A 116 -6.71 19.45 10.06
N ALA A 117 -5.61 18.70 9.84
CA ALA A 117 -5.00 17.85 10.86
C ALA A 117 -4.37 18.66 12.02
N SER A 118 -3.99 19.91 11.77
CA SER A 118 -3.39 20.83 12.75
C SER A 118 -4.45 21.61 13.54
N GLU A 119 -5.63 21.85 12.97
CA GLU A 119 -6.72 22.63 13.59
C GLU A 119 -7.56 21.84 14.61
N THR A 120 -7.52 20.51 14.58
CA THR A 120 -8.33 19.65 15.46
C THR A 120 -7.99 19.81 16.95
N GLU A 121 -6.85 20.44 17.30
CA GLU A 121 -6.44 20.71 18.69
C GLU A 121 -6.94 22.06 19.26
N GLY A 122 -7.70 22.84 18.49
CA GLY A 122 -8.19 24.18 18.90
C GLY A 122 -9.58 24.23 19.55
N GLN A 123 -10.23 23.09 19.79
CA GLN A 123 -11.52 23.02 20.50
C GLN A 123 -11.38 22.17 21.77
N SER A 124 -11.03 22.80 22.89
CA SER A 124 -11.29 22.33 24.25
C SER A 124 -11.65 23.51 25.13
#